data_AF-A0A959D1W9-F1
#
_entry.id   AF-A0A959D1W9-F1
#
_cell.length_a   1.000
_cell.length_b   1.000
_cell.length_c   1.000
_cell.angle_alpha   90.00
_cell.angle_beta   90.00
_cell.angle_gamma   90.00
#
_symmetry.space_group_name_H-M   'P 1'
#
loop_
_entity.id
_entity.type
_entity.pdbx_description
1 polymer ?
#
loop_
_entity_poly.entity_id
_entity_poly.type
_entity_poly.pdbx_seq_one_letter_code
_entity_poly.pdbx_strand_id
1 'polypeptide(L)'
;MQDTLVKPSVLKGGEFLIKDATPEETFIPEEIDEEQKMIADMVRDFLKTEILPNVVRIDKQEEGLVPGLLEKMAELGLLGPHMPEAYGGMELDT
;
A
#
# COMPACT_ATOMS: atom_id res chain seq x y z
N MET A 1 29.18 5.02 -23.88
CA MET A 1 29.32 3.60 -23.50
C MET A 1 28.02 3.26 -22.82
N GLN A 2 27.28 2.32 -23.38
CA GLN A 2 25.91 2.02 -22.97
C GLN A 2 26.00 1.19 -21.69
N ASP A 3 25.67 1.80 -20.55
CA ASP A 3 25.59 1.11 -19.27
C ASP A 3 24.65 -0.07 -19.42
N THR A 4 25.23 -1.26 -19.43
CA THR A 4 24.48 -2.51 -19.46
C THR A 4 23.88 -2.64 -18.07
N LEU A 5 22.64 -2.19 -17.91
CA LEU A 5 21.85 -2.41 -16.70
C LEU A 5 21.75 -3.93 -16.51
N VAL A 6 22.63 -4.47 -15.68
CA VAL A 6 22.54 -5.85 -15.21
C VAL A 6 21.26 -5.90 -14.38
N LYS A 7 20.19 -6.46 -14.94
CA LYS A 7 18.98 -6.75 -14.18
C LYS A 7 19.38 -7.65 -13.01
N PRO A 8 19.15 -7.26 -11.75
CA PRO A 8 19.38 -8.16 -10.63
C PRO A 8 18.55 -9.44 -10.86
N SER A 9 19.12 -10.59 -10.49
CA SER A 9 18.48 -11.89 -10.69
C SER A 9 17.35 -12.02 -9.66
N VAL A 10 16.19 -11.45 -9.98
CA VAL A 10 15.03 -11.56 -9.09
C VAL A 10 14.55 -13.01 -9.12
N LEU A 11 14.40 -13.62 -7.94
CA LEU A 11 13.85 -14.96 -7.82
C LEU A 11 12.46 -15.02 -8.45
N LYS A 12 12.24 -16.03 -9.29
CA LYS A 12 10.90 -16.30 -9.81
C LYS A 12 10.01 -16.81 -8.68
N GLY A 13 8.69 -16.64 -8.86
CA GLY A 13 7.71 -17.18 -7.92
C GLY A 13 7.94 -18.68 -7.67
N GLY A 14 8.20 -19.05 -6.40
CA GLY A 14 8.46 -20.43 -5.98
C GLY A 14 9.91 -20.93 -6.14
N GLU A 15 10.81 -20.13 -6.74
CA GLU A 15 12.21 -20.53 -6.98
C GLU A 15 13.04 -20.64 -5.69
N PHE A 16 12.57 -20.02 -4.60
CA PHE A 16 13.16 -20.11 -3.26
C PHE A 16 13.25 -21.55 -2.70
N LEU A 17 12.50 -22.50 -3.26
CA LEU A 17 12.54 -23.91 -2.84
C LEU A 17 13.79 -24.66 -3.32
N ILE A 18 14.43 -24.15 -4.37
CA ILE A 18 15.55 -24.82 -5.07
C ILE A 18 16.80 -23.95 -5.22
N LYS A 19 16.69 -22.65 -4.89
CA LYS A 19 17.76 -21.67 -4.91
C LYS A 19 17.68 -20.82 -3.64
N ASP A 20 18.82 -20.57 -3.01
CA ASP A 20 18.90 -19.67 -1.86
C ASP A 20 18.68 -18.20 -2.28
N ALA A 21 17.91 -17.46 -1.48
CA ALA A 21 17.75 -16.01 -1.61
C ALA A 21 18.90 -15.31 -0.88
N THR A 22 19.48 -14.27 -1.50
CA THR A 22 20.42 -13.39 -0.79
C THR A 22 19.69 -12.20 -0.18
N PRO A 23 20.24 -11.54 0.86
CA PRO A 23 19.64 -10.33 1.42
C PRO A 23 19.42 -9.23 0.37
N GLU A 24 20.30 -9.11 -0.61
CA GLU A 24 20.20 -8.11 -1.69
C GLU A 24 19.08 -8.42 -2.71
N GLU A 25 18.61 -9.67 -2.76
CA GLU A 25 17.49 -10.11 -3.59
C GLU A 25 16.15 -10.13 -2.81
N THR A 26 16.17 -9.73 -1.53
CA THR A 26 15.03 -9.82 -0.61
C THR A 26 14.60 -8.45 -0.13
N PHE A 27 13.37 -8.04 -0.47
CA PHE A 27 12.80 -6.80 0.06
C PHE A 27 12.57 -6.89 1.57
N ILE A 28 13.04 -5.90 2.32
CA ILE A 28 12.89 -5.83 3.78
C ILE A 28 12.20 -4.53 4.25
N PRO A 29 11.57 -4.49 5.44
CA PRO A 29 10.89 -3.28 5.93
C PRO A 29 11.79 -2.03 6.03
N GLU A 30 13.09 -2.22 6.22
CA GLU A 30 14.08 -1.14 6.26
C GLU A 30 14.24 -0.43 4.91
N GLU A 31 13.87 -1.08 3.80
CA GLU A 31 13.94 -0.55 2.43
C GLU A 31 12.68 0.23 2.03
N ILE A 32 11.65 0.26 2.87
CA ILE A 32 10.46 1.10 2.65
C ILE A 32 10.91 2.57 2.57
N ASP A 33 10.54 3.24 1.48
CA ASP A 33 10.93 4.62 1.25
C ASP A 33 10.13 5.62 2.13
N GLU A 34 10.48 6.90 2.03
CA GLU A 34 9.82 7.95 2.82
C GLU A 34 8.37 8.16 2.40
N GLU A 35 8.03 8.00 1.12
CA GLU A 35 6.67 8.18 0.60
C GLU A 35 5.73 7.08 1.11
N GLN A 36 6.16 5.83 1.01
CA GLN A 36 5.47 4.66 1.53
C GLN A 36 5.29 4.76 3.06
N LYS A 37 6.29 5.27 3.79
CA LYS A 37 6.16 5.55 5.24
C LYS A 37 5.12 6.62 5.53
N MET A 38 5.13 7.72 4.78
CA MET A 38 4.14 8.79 4.93
C MET A 38 2.71 8.30 4.67
N ILE A 39 2.51 7.49 3.63
CA ILE A 39 1.20 6.88 3.33
C ILE A 39 0.77 5.95 4.47
N ALA A 40 1.69 5.12 4.98
CA ALA A 40 1.39 4.23 6.11
C ALA A 40 0.98 5.01 7.37
N ASP A 41 1.64 6.13 7.67
CA ASP A 41 1.29 6.98 8.81
C ASP A 41 -0.06 7.69 8.63
N MET A 42 -0.34 8.20 7.42
CA MET A 42 -1.65 8.75 7.08
C MET A 42 -2.78 7.73 7.30
N VAL A 43 -2.59 6.48 6.87
CA VAL A 43 -3.57 5.40 7.10
C VAL A 43 -3.72 5.12 8.60
N ARG A 44 -2.61 5.02 9.35
CA ARG A 44 -2.66 4.78 10.81
C ARG A 44 -3.44 5.88 11.53
N ASP A 45 -3.27 7.12 11.13
CA ASP A 45 -3.95 8.24 11.76
C ASP A 45 -5.43 8.26 11.40
N PHE A 46 -5.80 7.98 10.14
CA PHE A 46 -7.21 7.79 9.76
C PHE A 46 -7.88 6.66 10.56
N LEU A 47 -7.18 5.55 10.77
CA LEU A 47 -7.69 4.46 11.61
C LEU A 47 -7.97 4.93 13.04
N LYS A 48 -7.03 5.67 13.66
CA LYS A 48 -7.18 6.15 15.04
C LYS A 48 -8.30 7.17 15.20
N THR A 49 -8.50 8.05 14.23
CA THR A 49 -9.41 9.19 14.35
C THR A 49 -10.81 8.89 13.84
N GLU A 50 -10.93 8.11 12.77
CA GLU A 50 -12.19 7.92 12.05
C GLU A 50 -12.75 6.50 12.21
N ILE A 51 -11.91 5.47 12.21
CA ILE A 51 -12.37 4.07 12.28
C ILE A 51 -12.53 3.58 13.71
N LEU A 52 -11.45 3.55 14.50
CA LEU A 52 -11.43 2.97 15.85
C LEU A 52 -12.52 3.55 16.78
N PRO A 53 -12.84 4.86 16.78
CA PRO A 53 -13.91 5.41 17.60
C PRO A 53 -15.30 4.96 17.17
N ASN A 54 -15.48 4.57 15.91
CA ASN A 54 -16.76 4.23 15.30
C ASN A 54 -16.99 2.72 15.14
N VAL A 55 -16.08 1.85 15.57
CA VAL A 55 -16.15 0.38 15.38
C VAL A 55 -17.50 -0.21 15.79
N VAL A 56 -18.03 0.15 16.97
CA VAL A 56 -19.32 -0.37 17.44
C VAL A 56 -20.49 0.06 16.55
N ARG A 57 -20.42 1.25 15.95
CA ARG A 57 -21.45 1.76 15.04
C ARG A 57 -21.35 1.10 13.66
N ILE A 58 -20.12 0.85 13.21
CA ILE A 58 -19.82 0.08 12.00
C ILE A 58 -20.36 -1.36 12.14
N ASP A 59 -20.10 -2.02 13.28
CA ASP A 59 -20.60 -3.38 13.57
C ASP A 59 -22.14 -3.44 13.58
N LYS A 60 -22.78 -2.36 14.04
CA LYS A 60 -24.25 -2.22 14.02
C LYS A 60 -24.81 -1.86 12.65
N GLN A 61 -23.96 -1.73 11.63
CA GLN A 61 -24.34 -1.37 10.27
C GLN A 61 -25.16 -0.08 10.23
N GLU A 62 -24.73 0.94 11.00
CA GLU A 62 -25.38 2.24 10.97
C GLU A 62 -25.41 2.78 9.54
N GLU A 63 -26.61 3.09 9.05
CA GLU A 63 -26.85 3.47 7.67
C GLU A 63 -26.06 4.74 7.31
N GLY A 64 -25.36 4.71 6.17
CA GLY A 64 -24.57 5.84 5.68
C GLY A 64 -23.23 6.09 6.36
N LEU A 65 -22.93 5.44 7.50
CA LEU A 65 -21.66 5.64 8.21
C LEU A 65 -20.45 5.16 7.38
N VAL A 66 -20.47 3.91 6.92
CA VAL A 66 -19.37 3.34 6.13
C VAL A 66 -19.18 4.05 4.78
N PRO A 67 -20.25 4.34 3.99
CA PRO A 67 -20.11 5.16 2.79
C PRO A 67 -19.45 6.53 3.06
N GLY A 68 -19.87 7.24 4.12
CA GLY A 68 -19.25 8.52 4.48
C GLY A 68 -17.78 8.39 4.90
N LEU A 69 -17.41 7.30 5.59
CA LEU A 69 -16.00 7.01 5.90
C LEU A 69 -15.19 6.72 4.63
N LEU A 70 -15.76 6.02 3.65
CA LEU A 70 -15.12 5.75 2.36
C LEU A 70 -14.95 7.04 1.54
N GLU A 71 -15.92 7.95 1.55
CA GLU A 71 -15.78 9.27 0.92
C GLU A 71 -14.59 10.04 1.52
N LYS A 72 -14.45 10.05 2.85
CA LYS A 72 -13.28 10.65 3.52
C LYS A 72 -11.96 9.97 3.12
N MET A 73 -11.94 8.64 2.99
CA MET A 73 -10.75 7.91 2.51
C MET A 73 -10.42 8.26 1.05
N ALA A 74 -11.44 8.49 0.22
CA ALA A 74 -11.27 8.91 -1.17
C ALA A 74 -10.63 10.29 -1.28
N GLU A 75 -11.05 11.24 -0.44
CA GLU A 75 -10.46 12.59 -0.36
C GLU A 75 -8.98 12.55 0.04
N LEU A 76 -8.58 11.58 0.86
CA LEU A 76 -7.17 11.33 1.22
C LEU A 76 -6.38 10.59 0.14
N GLY A 77 -7.01 10.18 -0.97
CA GLY A 77 -6.35 9.46 -2.06
C GLY A 77 -6.10 7.98 -1.79
N LEU A 78 -6.62 7.43 -0.68
CA LEU A 78 -6.29 6.07 -0.21
C LEU A 78 -7.00 4.95 -0.98
N LEU A 79 -7.95 5.28 -1.86
CA LEU A 79 -8.74 4.29 -2.63
C LEU A 79 -8.23 4.07 -4.06
N GLY A 80 -7.38 4.95 -4.57
CA GLY A 80 -6.81 4.91 -5.93
C GLY A 80 -5.43 4.27 -6.15
N PRO A 81 -4.62 3.83 -5.16
CA PRO A 81 -3.22 3.41 -5.40
C PRO A 81 -2.99 2.27 -6.41
N HIS A 82 -4.00 1.43 -6.65
CA HIS A 82 -3.90 0.27 -7.54
C HIS A 82 -4.46 0.54 -8.94
N MET A 83 -4.98 1.75 -9.17
CA MET A 83 -5.68 2.14 -10.39
C MET A 83 -4.78 3.06 -11.23
N PRO A 84 -4.69 2.85 -12.57
CA PRO A 84 -3.96 3.76 -13.45
C PRO A 84 -4.50 5.20 -13.39
N GLU A 85 -3.62 6.18 -13.61
CA GLU A 85 -4.00 7.60 -13.62
C GLU A 85 -5.06 7.93 -14.67
N ALA A 86 -5.06 7.21 -15.81
CA ALA A 86 -6.04 7.36 -16.87
C ALA A 86 -7.50 7.12 -16.41
N TYR A 87 -7.69 6.43 -15.27
CA TYR A 87 -8.99 6.16 -14.66
C TYR A 87 -9.21 6.95 -13.36
N GLY A 88 -8.38 7.96 -13.09
CA GLY A 88 -8.46 8.78 -11.88
C GLY A 88 -7.84 8.12 -10.63
N GLY A 89 -6.99 7.11 -10.81
CA GLY A 89 -6.19 6.52 -9.73
C GLY A 89 -4.85 7.22 -9.52
N MET A 90 -4.00 6.60 -8.70
CA MET A 90 -2.61 7.00 -8.49
C MET A 90 -1.74 5.78 -8.78
N GLU A 91 -0.73 5.91 -9.64
CA GLU A 91 0.23 4.84 -9.91
C GLU A 91 1.29 4.79 -8.79
N LEU A 92 0.86 4.39 -7.61
CA LEU A 92 1.74 4.15 -6.47
C LEU A 92 2.42 2.78 -6.58
N ASP A 93 3.67 2.68 -6.11
CA ASP A 93 4.40 1.42 -6.06
C ASP A 93 3.77 0.52 -4.98
N THR A 94 3.28 -0.67 -5.39
CA THR A 94 2.55 -1.63 -4.54
C THR A 94 3.17 -3.00 -4.52
#